data_AF-A0AAV5VVN2-F1
#
_entry.id   AF-A0AAV5VVN2-F1
#
_cell.length_a   1.000
_cell.length_b   1.000
_cell.length_c   1.000
_cell.angle_alpha   90.00
_cell.angle_beta   90.00
_cell.angle_gamma   90.00
#
_symmetry.space_group_name_H-M   'P 1'
#
loop_
_entity.id
_entity.type
_entity.pdbx_description
1 polymer ?
#
loop_
_entity_poly.entity_id
_entity_poly.type
_entity_poly.pdbx_seq_one_letter_code
_entity_poly.pdbx_strand_id
1 'polypeptide(L)'
;DTDNCGPIIAYQPLSSATYYQFKLTSVNTGNYNNNKGWQVISDTGTSLLAAPNDIVEKIAAEAGGVYKADWQLYTVDCNAKIPDLNFVIGSTTYTLGSVNMIVPGDDDTCILAIQGFESFGFGPSWIMGDPFIRQ
;
A
#
# COMPACT_ATOMS: atom_id res chain seq x y z
N ASP A 1 9.01 21.85 -7.14
CA ASP A 1 7.65 21.94 -7.68
C ASP A 1 6.74 22.11 -6.48
N THR A 2 6.02 23.22 -6.39
CA THR A 2 5.05 23.50 -5.32
C THR A 2 3.62 23.22 -5.74
N ASP A 3 3.41 22.91 -7.03
CA ASP A 3 2.10 22.69 -7.63
C ASP A 3 1.73 21.21 -7.53
N ASN A 4 2.70 20.31 -7.68
CA ASN A 4 2.48 18.86 -7.68
C ASN A 4 3.13 18.13 -6.48
N CYS A 5 3.90 18.79 -5.62
CA CYS A 5 4.54 18.16 -4.46
C CYS A 5 4.08 18.79 -3.15
N GLY A 6 3.87 17.94 -2.15
CA GLY A 6 3.64 18.36 -0.77
C GLY A 6 4.87 19.01 -0.12
N PRO A 7 4.74 19.49 1.13
CA PRO A 7 5.82 20.16 1.85
C PRO A 7 6.99 19.23 2.22
N ILE A 8 6.78 17.91 2.12
CA ILE A 8 7.77 16.89 2.46
C ILE A 8 8.48 16.46 1.18
N ILE A 9 9.77 16.76 1.09
CA ILE A 9 10.67 16.21 0.07
C ILE A 9 11.79 15.49 0.82
N ALA A 10 11.89 14.17 0.60
CA ALA A 10 12.94 13.35 1.19
C ALA A 10 13.57 12.44 0.13
N TYR A 11 14.85 12.14 0.33
CA TYR A 11 15.61 11.25 -0.54
C TYR A 11 15.92 9.96 0.20
N GLN A 12 15.83 8.84 -0.50
CA GLN A 12 16.25 7.54 0.01
C GLN A 12 17.26 6.90 -0.94
N PRO A 13 18.33 6.28 -0.42
CA PRO A 13 19.27 5.54 -1.25
C PRO A 13 18.57 4.30 -1.82
N LEU A 14 18.82 4.04 -3.10
CA LEU A 14 18.37 2.81 -3.71
C LEU A 14 19.16 1.61 -3.17
N SER A 15 18.47 0.52 -2.87
CA SER A 15 19.09 -0.74 -2.43
C SER A 15 19.36 -1.70 -3.60
N SER A 16 18.96 -1.34 -4.81
CA SER A 16 19.23 -2.07 -6.06
C SER A 16 19.55 -1.10 -7.20
N ALA A 17 20.42 -1.53 -8.11
CA ALA A 17 20.71 -0.81 -9.35
C ALA A 17 19.68 -1.07 -10.46
N THR A 18 18.80 -2.06 -10.30
CA THR A 18 17.84 -2.50 -11.34
C THR A 18 16.40 -2.11 -11.05
N TYR A 19 16.13 -1.49 -9.90
CA TYR A 19 14.79 -1.11 -9.45
C TYR A 19 14.82 0.21 -8.68
N TYR A 20 13.70 0.93 -8.67
CA TYR A 20 13.43 2.02 -7.72
C TYR A 20 13.13 1.45 -6.32
N GLN A 21 14.06 0.64 -5.81
CA GLN A 21 13.92 -0.12 -4.58
C GLN A 21 14.57 0.61 -3.41
N PHE A 22 13.88 0.68 -2.28
CA PHE A 22 14.38 1.29 -1.05
C PHE A 22 13.86 0.55 0.18
N LYS A 23 14.37 0.94 1.35
CA LYS A 23 13.98 0.34 2.62
C LYS A 23 12.70 0.99 3.17
N LEU A 24 11.70 0.16 3.43
CA LEU A 24 10.55 0.47 4.27
C LEU A 24 10.85 -0.01 5.69
N THR A 25 10.77 0.88 6.67
CA THR A 25 11.11 0.58 8.07
C THR A 25 9.95 -0.06 8.81
N SER A 26 8.74 0.49 8.67
CA SER A 26 7.55 -0.07 9.29
C SER A 26 6.27 0.29 8.54
N VAL A 27 5.23 -0.50 8.80
CA VAL A 27 3.87 -0.30 8.33
C VAL A 27 2.93 -0.34 9.52
N ASN A 28 2.04 0.65 9.62
CA ASN A 28 1.11 0.79 10.74
C ASN A 28 -0.28 1.18 10.23
N THR A 29 -1.34 0.59 10.77
CA THR A 29 -2.75 0.93 10.48
C THR A 29 -3.58 0.49 11.66
N GLY A 30 -4.51 1.31 12.13
CA GLY A 30 -5.40 0.94 13.22
C GLY A 30 -4.64 0.35 14.42
N ASN A 31 -4.90 -0.93 14.71
CA ASN A 31 -4.22 -1.67 15.78
C ASN A 31 -3.04 -2.53 15.28
N TYR A 32 -2.81 -2.58 13.97
CA TYR A 32 -1.69 -3.25 13.35
C TYR A 32 -0.44 -2.37 13.34
N ASN A 33 0.67 -2.92 13.82
CA ASN A 33 2.01 -2.34 13.70
C ASN A 33 3.00 -3.45 13.37
N ASN A 34 3.81 -3.24 12.35
CA ASN A 34 4.89 -4.14 11.99
C ASN A 34 6.15 -3.36 11.59
N ASN A 35 7.22 -3.61 12.35
CA ASN A 35 8.52 -2.97 12.22
C ASN A 35 9.63 -3.94 11.77
N LYS A 36 9.26 -5.09 11.19
CA LYS A 36 10.21 -6.05 10.60
C LYS A 36 11.04 -5.41 9.49
N GLY A 37 10.43 -4.47 8.76
CA GLY A 37 11.02 -3.78 7.63
C GLY A 37 11.11 -4.64 6.36
N TRP A 38 11.11 -3.99 5.21
CA TRP A 38 11.12 -4.65 3.90
C TRP A 38 11.93 -3.86 2.89
N GLN A 39 12.35 -4.55 1.84
CA GLN A 39 12.66 -3.90 0.57
C GLN A 39 11.35 -3.71 -0.20
N VAL A 40 11.11 -2.50 -0.66
CA VAL A 40 9.93 -2.09 -1.41
C VAL A 40 10.36 -1.40 -2.69
N ILE A 41 9.56 -1.48 -3.74
CA ILE A 41 9.72 -0.67 -4.95
C ILE A 41 8.61 0.37 -5.06
N SER A 42 8.95 1.57 -5.54
CA SER A 42 7.96 2.49 -6.10
C SER A 42 7.80 2.17 -7.58
N ASP A 43 6.56 1.91 -8.02
CA ASP A 43 6.31 1.47 -9.39
C ASP A 43 5.00 2.07 -9.94
N THR A 44 5.14 3.06 -10.84
CA THR A 44 4.01 3.66 -11.56
C THR A 44 3.35 2.70 -12.55
N GLY A 45 3.94 1.52 -12.81
CA GLY A 45 3.35 0.47 -13.63
C GLY A 45 2.39 -0.45 -12.88
N THR A 46 2.27 -0.31 -11.55
CA THR A 46 1.39 -1.14 -10.72
C THR A 46 0.16 -0.36 -10.25
N SER A 47 -1.03 -0.87 -10.59
CA SER A 47 -2.31 -0.19 -10.34
C SER A 47 -2.73 -0.11 -8.86
N LEU A 48 -2.22 -1.01 -8.01
CA LEU A 48 -2.61 -1.14 -6.60
C LEU A 48 -1.36 -1.19 -5.71
N LEU A 49 -1.52 -1.11 -4.40
CA LEU A 49 -0.48 -1.60 -3.50
C LEU A 49 -0.36 -3.11 -3.61
N ALA A 50 0.85 -3.65 -3.50
CA ALA A 50 1.07 -5.09 -3.37
C ALA A 50 1.84 -5.38 -2.08
N ALA A 51 1.38 -6.34 -1.29
CA ALA A 51 1.95 -6.65 0.03
C ALA A 51 1.81 -8.14 0.38
N PRO A 52 2.58 -8.66 1.36
CA PRO A 52 2.42 -10.02 1.85
C PRO A 52 0.98 -10.32 2.28
N ASN A 53 0.49 -11.52 1.97
CA ASN A 53 -0.92 -11.85 2.14
C ASN A 53 -1.41 -11.66 3.58
N ASP A 54 -0.57 -11.98 4.57
CA ASP A 54 -0.92 -11.85 5.99
C ASP A 54 -1.14 -10.39 6.42
N ILE A 55 -0.56 -9.43 5.70
CA ILE A 55 -0.74 -8.00 5.93
C ILE A 55 -2.01 -7.53 5.22
N VAL A 56 -2.20 -7.94 3.97
CA VAL A 56 -3.39 -7.60 3.17
C VAL A 56 -4.67 -8.09 3.86
N GLU A 57 -4.67 -9.33 4.36
CA GLU A 57 -5.81 -9.90 5.07
C GLU A 57 -6.19 -9.09 6.33
N LYS A 58 -5.19 -8.61 7.09
CA LYS A 58 -5.43 -7.79 8.29
C LYS A 58 -6.01 -6.42 7.94
N ILE A 59 -5.46 -5.77 6.91
CA ILE A 59 -5.97 -4.48 6.44
C ILE A 59 -7.41 -4.64 5.92
N ALA A 60 -7.65 -5.69 5.13
CA ALA A 60 -8.98 -6.00 4.64
C ALA A 60 -9.96 -6.29 5.78
N ALA A 61 -9.55 -7.04 6.80
CA ALA A 61 -10.40 -7.30 7.97
C ALA A 61 -10.78 -6.01 8.73
N GLU A 62 -9.83 -5.07 8.92
CA GLU A 62 -10.13 -3.75 9.50
C GLU A 62 -11.11 -2.93 8.64
N ALA A 63 -11.09 -3.14 7.32
CA ALA A 63 -11.98 -2.48 6.37
C ALA A 63 -13.36 -3.13 6.22
N GLY A 64 -13.62 -4.28 6.88
CA GLY A 64 -14.80 -5.10 6.62
C GLY A 64 -14.81 -5.74 5.23
N GLY A 65 -13.62 -5.95 4.66
CA GLY A 65 -13.42 -6.45 3.32
C GLY A 65 -13.75 -7.93 3.17
N VAL A 66 -14.31 -8.27 2.01
CA VAL A 66 -14.65 -9.63 1.60
C VAL A 66 -13.83 -9.99 0.38
N TYR A 67 -13.09 -11.10 0.47
CA TYR A 67 -12.29 -11.59 -0.66
C TYR A 67 -13.22 -12.14 -1.77
N LYS A 68 -13.08 -11.61 -2.99
CA LYS A 68 -13.73 -12.15 -4.19
C LYS A 68 -12.71 -12.93 -5.01
N ALA A 69 -12.86 -14.25 -5.05
CA ALA A 69 -11.94 -15.14 -5.76
C ALA A 69 -11.88 -14.84 -7.27
N ASP A 70 -13.01 -14.50 -7.90
CA ASP A 70 -13.08 -14.20 -9.34
C ASP A 70 -12.29 -12.95 -9.72
N TRP A 71 -12.11 -12.02 -8.78
CA TRP A 71 -11.34 -10.78 -8.98
C TRP A 71 -9.93 -10.90 -8.42
N GLN A 72 -9.68 -11.91 -7.59
CA GLN A 72 -8.45 -12.07 -6.80
C GLN A 72 -8.15 -10.83 -5.93
N LEU A 73 -9.19 -10.15 -5.46
CA LEU A 73 -9.12 -8.89 -4.72
C LEU A 73 -10.09 -8.87 -3.55
N TYR A 74 -9.84 -7.99 -2.59
CA TYR A 74 -10.79 -7.68 -1.53
C TYR A 74 -11.75 -6.59 -1.99
N THR A 75 -13.03 -6.84 -1.79
CA THR A 75 -14.11 -5.86 -1.97
C THR A 75 -14.58 -5.30 -0.65
N VAL A 76 -15.03 -4.04 -0.64
CA VAL A 76 -15.48 -3.29 0.52
C VAL A 76 -16.71 -2.43 0.17
N ASP A 77 -17.46 -2.00 1.17
CA ASP A 77 -18.46 -0.94 1.01
C ASP A 77 -17.76 0.34 0.52
N CYS A 78 -18.30 0.99 -0.51
CA CYS A 78 -17.72 2.24 -1.02
C CYS A 78 -17.71 3.40 -0.01
N ASN A 79 -18.54 3.32 1.03
CA ASN A 79 -18.59 4.26 2.15
C ASN A 79 -17.81 3.77 3.38
N ALA A 80 -17.09 2.66 3.28
CA ALA A 80 -16.24 2.18 4.36
C ALA A 80 -15.24 3.26 4.75
N LYS A 81 -14.90 3.30 6.05
CA LYS A 81 -13.84 4.15 6.57
C LYS A 81 -12.80 3.26 7.20
N ILE A 82 -11.62 3.28 6.61
CA ILE A 82 -10.49 2.49 7.11
C ILE A 82 -9.51 3.41 7.84
N PRO A 83 -8.78 2.91 8.85
CA PRO A 83 -7.68 3.67 9.45
C PRO A 83 -6.63 4.01 8.40
N ASP A 84 -5.92 5.12 8.60
CA ASP A 84 -4.84 5.50 7.70
C ASP A 84 -3.70 4.47 7.72
N LEU A 85 -3.17 4.17 6.54
CA LEU A 85 -2.03 3.29 6.37
C LEU A 85 -0.74 4.13 6.37
N ASN A 86 0.10 3.90 7.37
CA ASN A 86 1.31 4.68 7.62
C ASN A 86 2.55 3.88 7.26
N PHE A 87 3.34 4.42 6.33
CA PHE A 87 4.62 3.88 5.90
C PHE A 87 5.76 4.71 6.48
N VAL A 88 6.65 4.09 7.25
CA VAL A 88 7.86 4.77 7.73
C VAL A 88 9.01 4.48 6.78
N ILE A 89 9.45 5.50 6.05
CA ILE A 89 10.54 5.43 5.09
C ILE A 89 11.63 6.41 5.54
N GLY A 90 12.81 5.87 5.88
CA GLY A 90 13.85 6.65 6.56
C GLY A 90 13.35 7.21 7.89
N SER A 91 13.38 8.53 8.06
CA SER A 91 12.87 9.26 9.23
C SER A 91 11.48 9.88 9.02
N THR A 92 10.82 9.57 7.89
CA THR A 92 9.57 10.21 7.49
C THR A 92 8.43 9.20 7.51
N THR A 93 7.28 9.61 8.03
CA THR A 93 6.03 8.85 7.94
C THR A 93 5.20 9.38 6.79
N TYR A 94 4.85 8.51 5.85
CA TYR A 94 3.95 8.78 4.75
C TYR A 94 2.61 8.13 5.07
N THR A 95 1.54 8.94 5.08
CA THR A 95 0.21 8.52 5.49
C THR A 95 -0.67 8.41 4.25
N LEU A 96 -1.19 7.21 4.00
CA LEU A 96 -2.13 6.94 2.93
C LEU A 96 -3.54 6.86 3.51
N GLY A 97 -4.39 7.80 3.12
CA GLY A 97 -5.75 7.90 3.63
C GLY A 97 -6.73 6.96 2.93
N SER A 98 -7.89 6.76 3.57
CA SER A 98 -8.98 5.91 3.06
C SER A 98 -9.43 6.27 1.63
N VAL A 99 -9.34 7.55 1.23
CA VAL A 99 -9.76 8.04 -0.09
C VAL A 99 -8.97 7.40 -1.24
N ASN A 100 -7.70 7.07 -1.01
CA ASN A 100 -6.84 6.43 -2.01
C ASN A 100 -6.82 4.90 -1.86
N MET A 101 -7.47 4.36 -0.83
CA MET A 101 -7.53 2.93 -0.53
C MET A 101 -8.86 2.28 -0.92
N ILE A 102 -9.91 3.07 -1.18
CA ILE A 102 -11.22 2.56 -1.60
C ILE A 102 -11.45 3.05 -3.03
N VAL A 103 -11.42 2.13 -3.99
CA VAL A 103 -11.52 2.42 -5.42
C VAL A 103 -12.82 1.83 -5.97
N PRO A 104 -13.60 2.56 -6.79
CA PRO A 104 -14.78 2.02 -7.44
C PRO A 104 -14.48 0.73 -8.22
N GLY A 105 -15.27 -0.32 -7.97
CA GLY A 105 -15.29 -1.54 -8.74
C GLY A 105 -16.51 -1.57 -9.67
N ASP A 106 -17.28 -2.66 -9.60
CA ASP A 106 -18.55 -2.83 -10.33
C ASP A 106 -19.77 -2.55 -9.44
N ASP A 107 -20.80 -1.96 -10.05
CA ASP A 107 -22.06 -1.58 -9.39
C ASP A 107 -21.83 -0.73 -8.13
N ASP A 108 -22.37 -1.16 -6.99
CA ASP A 108 -22.24 -0.51 -5.68
C ASP A 108 -21.07 -1.10 -4.85
N THR A 109 -20.16 -1.87 -5.47
CA THR A 109 -19.03 -2.51 -4.79
C THR A 109 -17.73 -1.79 -5.09
N CYS A 110 -16.96 -1.45 -4.05
CA CYS A 110 -15.61 -0.93 -4.20
C CYS A 110 -14.57 -2.02 -3.94
N ILE A 111 -13.35 -1.83 -4.44
CA ILE A 111 -12.20 -2.64 -4.11
C ILE A 111 -11.31 -1.92 -3.10
N LEU A 112 -10.65 -2.70 -2.26
CA LEU A 112 -9.55 -2.20 -1.45
C LEU A 112 -8.31 -2.11 -2.35
N ALA A 113 -7.62 -0.97 -2.34
CA ALA A 113 -6.51 -0.67 -3.26
C ALA A 113 -5.18 -1.34 -2.88
N ILE A 114 -5.26 -2.57 -2.39
CA ILE A 114 -4.13 -3.40 -1.99
C ILE A 114 -4.44 -4.87 -2.31
N GLN A 115 -3.45 -5.54 -2.89
CA GLN A 115 -3.55 -6.94 -3.28
C GLN A 115 -2.45 -7.79 -2.64
N GLY A 116 -2.75 -9.08 -2.50
CA GLY A 116 -1.80 -10.08 -2.04
C GLY A 116 -0.66 -10.27 -3.03
N PHE A 117 0.57 -10.31 -2.52
CA PHE A 117 1.78 -10.52 -3.30
C PHE A 117 2.81 -11.29 -2.49
N GLU A 118 3.35 -12.34 -3.10
CA GLU A 118 4.39 -13.18 -2.51
C GLU A 118 5.63 -13.13 -3.38
N SER A 119 6.73 -12.65 -2.81
CA SER A 119 8.03 -12.66 -3.50
C SER A 119 8.73 -14.03 -3.38
N PHE A 120 8.20 -14.94 -2.56
CA PHE A 120 8.78 -16.26 -2.25
C PHE A 120 10.27 -16.20 -1.86
N GLY A 121 10.69 -15.10 -1.23
CA GLY A 121 12.08 -14.85 -0.83
C GLY A 121 12.95 -14.22 -1.92
N PHE A 122 12.39 -13.95 -3.10
CA PHE A 122 13.09 -13.34 -4.23
C PHE A 122 12.58 -11.93 -4.51
N GLY A 123 13.37 -10.92 -4.14
CA GLY A 123 13.06 -9.51 -4.45
C GLY A 123 12.19 -8.80 -3.41
N PRO A 124 11.70 -7.59 -3.74
CA PRO A 124 10.95 -6.76 -2.80
C PRO A 124 9.68 -7.48 -2.38
N SER A 125 9.27 -7.35 -1.12
CA SER A 125 8.02 -7.96 -0.63
C SER A 125 6.82 -7.03 -0.77
N TRP A 126 7.07 -5.78 -1.19
CA TRP A 126 6.08 -4.74 -1.33
C TRP A 126 6.25 -3.99 -2.65
N ILE A 127 5.13 -3.54 -3.20
CA ILE A 127 5.09 -2.63 -4.35
C ILE A 127 4.20 -1.44 -3.98
N MET A 128 4.77 -0.24 -4.03
CA MET A 128 4.06 1.03 -3.86
C MET A 128 3.59 1.50 -5.24
N GLY A 129 2.37 1.12 -5.60
CA GLY A 129 1.71 1.50 -6.83
C GLY A 129 0.94 2.81 -6.74
N ASP A 130 0.01 2.99 -7.68
CA ASP A 130 -0.82 4.19 -7.87
C ASP A 130 -1.42 4.79 -6.57
N PRO A 131 -2.01 4.01 -5.64
CA PRO A 131 -2.58 4.57 -4.41
C PRO A 131 -1.60 5.41 -3.60
N PHE A 132 -0.34 4.95 -3.49
CA PHE A 132 0.70 5.68 -2.77
C PHE A 132 1.19 6.92 -3.53
N ILE A 133 1.28 6.82 -4.85
CA ILE A 133 1.85 7.86 -5.70
C ILE A 133 0.88 9.04 -5.90
N ARG A 134 -0.43 8.80 -5.86
CA ARG A 134 -1.47 9.83 -6.03
C ARG A 134 -1.84 10.57 -4.74
N GLN A 135 -1.28 10.17 -3.61
CA GLN A 135 -1.55 10.76 -2.30
C GLN A 135 -1.02 12.20 -2.19
#